data_AF-A0A8C1SU26-F1
#
_entry.id   AF-A0A8C1SU26-F1
#
_cell.length_a   1.000
_cell.length_b   1.000
_cell.length_c   1.000
_cell.angle_alpha   90.00
_cell.angle_beta   90.00
_cell.angle_gamma   90.00
#
_symmetry.space_group_name_H-M   'P 1'
#
loop_
_entity.id
_entity.type
_entity.pdbx_description
1 polymer ?
#
loop_
_entity_poly.entity_id
_entity_poly.type
_entity_poly.pdbx_seq_one_letter_code
_entity_poly.pdbx_strand_id
1 'polypeptide(L)'
;FYLELNTTDYEVSVQQLNDLLTDENGDFFMPSKHFNEVYPGILLGNEPVATNVTHILNAAEGQSDMHVNTDVEFYADTGIIYHGIPDIDTDRFDLSVYFEEASNFIDRTMAMQGKVHVHCQKGYGRPAALVITHLMRIPPPVLPAKQQAGR
;
A
#
# COMPACT_ATOMS: atom_id res chain seq x y z
N PHE A 1 -13.42 -6.24 29.96
CA PHE A 1 -12.19 -6.99 29.64
C PHE A 1 -11.43 -6.19 28.59
N TYR A 2 -10.65 -5.20 29.02
CA TYR A 2 -9.66 -4.56 28.17
C TYR A 2 -8.39 -5.41 28.30
N LEU A 3 -7.96 -6.04 27.20
CA LEU A 3 -6.62 -6.58 27.13
C LEU A 3 -5.69 -5.38 26.95
N GLU A 4 -4.93 -5.05 27.99
CA GLU A 4 -3.72 -4.27 27.82
C GLU A 4 -2.80 -5.09 26.93
N LEU A 5 -2.74 -4.75 25.64
CA LEU A 5 -1.72 -5.27 24.76
C LEU A 5 -0.40 -4.68 25.26
N ASN A 6 0.45 -5.53 25.86
CA ASN A 6 1.79 -5.16 26.25
C ASN A 6 2.62 -4.96 24.96
N THR A 7 2.59 -3.74 24.42
CA THR A 7 3.26 -3.39 23.16
C THR A 7 4.78 -3.27 23.30
N THR A 8 5.35 -3.44 24.50
CA THR A 8 6.77 -3.25 24.78
C THR A 8 7.65 -4.47 24.46
N ASP A 9 7.07 -5.65 24.20
CA ASP A 9 7.86 -6.88 23.95
C ASP A 9 8.09 -7.18 22.46
N TYR A 10 7.61 -6.31 21.57
CA TYR A 10 7.76 -6.44 20.11
C TYR A 10 8.44 -5.20 19.52
N GLU A 11 9.65 -4.87 19.98
CA GLU A 11 10.50 -3.94 19.24
C GLU A 11 11.02 -4.63 17.98
N VAL A 12 10.51 -4.20 16.82
CA VAL A 12 11.08 -4.53 15.51
C VAL A 12 11.92 -3.35 15.07
N SER A 13 13.22 -3.60 14.91
CA SER A 13 14.16 -2.60 14.39
C SER A 13 14.00 -2.41 12.88
N VAL A 14 14.39 -1.24 12.37
CA VAL A 14 14.44 -0.97 10.92
C VAL A 14 15.33 -1.99 10.21
N GLN A 15 16.42 -2.45 10.84
CA GLN A 15 17.29 -3.46 10.26
C GLN A 15 16.56 -4.78 10.02
N GLN A 16 15.76 -5.24 10.99
CA GLN A 16 14.97 -6.46 10.81
C GLN A 16 13.93 -6.33 9.68
N LEU A 17 13.39 -5.13 9.46
CA LEU A 17 12.52 -4.89 8.30
C LEU A 17 13.31 -4.91 6.98
N ASN A 18 14.52 -4.34 6.96
CA ASN A 18 15.38 -4.41 5.79
C ASN A 18 15.77 -5.85 5.45
N ASP A 19 16.10 -6.66 6.46
CA ASP A 19 16.44 -8.07 6.29
C ASP A 19 15.27 -8.88 5.68
N LEU A 20 14.02 -8.47 5.89
CA LEU A 20 12.84 -9.07 5.25
C LEU A 20 12.67 -8.66 3.79
N LEU A 21 13.23 -7.53 3.39
CA LEU A 21 13.08 -6.94 2.05
C LEU A 21 14.26 -7.26 1.12
N THR A 22 15.37 -7.75 1.66
CA THR A 22 16.57 -8.14 0.91
C THR A 22 16.61 -9.65 0.63
N ASP A 23 17.39 -10.07 -0.36
CA ASP A 23 17.73 -11.48 -0.54
C ASP A 23 18.79 -11.98 0.46
N GLU A 24 19.27 -13.21 0.25
CA GLU A 24 20.32 -13.84 1.05
C GLU A 24 21.68 -13.11 1.00
N ASN A 25 21.90 -12.25 0.00
CA ASN A 25 23.12 -11.45 -0.15
C ASN A 25 22.97 -10.05 0.45
N GLY A 26 21.77 -9.66 0.89
CA GLY A 26 21.47 -8.33 1.38
C GLY A 26 21.10 -7.33 0.28
N ASP A 27 20.79 -7.80 -0.93
CA ASP A 27 20.46 -6.94 -2.06
C ASP A 27 18.96 -6.64 -2.16
N PHE A 28 18.62 -5.39 -2.47
CA PHE A 28 17.25 -4.97 -2.79
C PHE A 28 16.96 -5.14 -4.28
N PHE A 29 15.79 -5.71 -4.60
CA PHE A 29 15.35 -5.89 -5.97
C PHE A 29 14.28 -4.88 -6.37
N MET A 30 14.42 -4.35 -7.59
CA MET A 30 13.38 -3.55 -8.21
C MET A 30 12.20 -4.43 -8.67
N PRO A 31 10.97 -3.88 -8.73
CA PRO A 31 9.82 -4.61 -9.25
C PRO A 31 10.08 -5.16 -10.66
N SER A 32 9.78 -6.45 -10.87
CA SER A 32 9.97 -7.15 -12.15
C SER A 32 8.77 -7.04 -13.10
N LYS A 33 7.65 -6.48 -12.61
CA LYS A 33 6.39 -6.28 -13.33
C LYS A 33 5.87 -4.87 -13.05
N HIS A 34 4.96 -4.41 -13.91
CA HIS A 34 4.30 -3.13 -13.70
C HIS A 34 3.46 -3.09 -12.43
N PHE A 35 2.78 -4.18 -12.09
CA PHE A 35 1.99 -4.28 -10.88
C PHE A 35 1.82 -5.73 -10.44
N ASN A 36 1.46 -5.91 -9.16
CA ASN A 36 1.10 -7.17 -8.55
C ASN A 36 -0.16 -6.99 -7.69
N GLU A 37 -1.07 -7.96 -7.70
CA GLU A 37 -2.14 -8.03 -6.69
C GLU A 37 -1.53 -8.58 -5.39
N VAL A 38 -1.36 -7.72 -4.39
CA VAL A 38 -0.67 -8.02 -3.12
C VAL A 38 -1.63 -8.39 -2.00
N TYR A 39 -2.91 -8.04 -2.18
CA TYR A 39 -4.04 -8.45 -1.36
C TYR A 39 -5.28 -8.49 -2.27
N PRO A 40 -6.30 -9.33 -2.01
CA PRO A 40 -7.51 -9.35 -2.85
C PRO A 40 -8.08 -7.94 -3.08
N GLY A 41 -8.15 -7.50 -4.33
CA GLY A 41 -8.64 -6.17 -4.71
C GLY A 41 -7.63 -5.02 -4.60
N ILE A 42 -6.41 -5.26 -4.09
CA ILE A 42 -5.36 -4.25 -3.93
C ILE A 42 -4.17 -4.59 -4.84
N LEU A 43 -3.96 -3.75 -5.85
CA LEU A 43 -2.82 -3.82 -6.76
C LEU A 43 -1.79 -2.79 -6.35
N LEU A 44 -0.54 -3.23 -6.23
CA LEU A 44 0.62 -2.39 -5.99
C LEU A 44 1.45 -2.33 -7.28
N GLY A 45 1.78 -1.13 -7.77
CA GLY A 45 2.48 -1.00 -9.04
C GLY A 45 3.14 0.34 -9.32
N ASN A 46 3.74 0.42 -10.51
CA ASN A 46 4.39 1.60 -11.07
C ASN A 46 3.41 2.39 -11.96
N GLU A 47 3.93 3.39 -12.68
CA GLU A 47 3.12 4.35 -13.43
C GLU A 47 2.13 3.71 -14.44
N PRO A 48 2.51 2.68 -15.22
CA PRO A 48 1.56 1.90 -16.02
C PRO A 48 0.39 1.31 -15.21
N VAL A 49 -0.77 1.94 -15.33
CA VAL A 49 -1.98 1.54 -14.61
C VAL A 49 -2.52 0.20 -15.13
N ALA A 50 -2.86 -0.71 -14.20
CA ALA A 50 -3.48 -1.98 -14.50
C ALA A 50 -4.83 -1.86 -15.22
N THR A 51 -5.12 -2.79 -16.12
CA THR A 51 -6.44 -2.91 -16.73
C THR A 51 -7.45 -3.49 -15.73
N ASN A 52 -8.72 -3.05 -15.81
CA ASN A 52 -9.83 -3.49 -14.93
C ASN A 52 -9.72 -3.06 -13.46
N VAL A 53 -9.19 -1.86 -13.20
CA VAL A 53 -9.27 -1.22 -11.88
C VAL A 53 -10.42 -0.22 -11.86
N THR A 54 -10.97 0.01 -10.67
CA THR A 54 -12.08 0.95 -10.44
C THR A 54 -11.61 2.21 -9.73
N HIS A 55 -10.51 2.10 -8.99
CA HIS A 55 -9.97 3.17 -8.15
C HIS A 55 -8.47 3.26 -8.34
N ILE A 56 -7.94 4.49 -8.29
CA ILE A 56 -6.50 4.77 -8.37
C ILE A 56 -6.10 5.61 -7.16
N LEU A 57 -5.05 5.16 -6.48
CA LEU A 57 -4.37 5.91 -5.44
C LEU A 57 -2.95 6.24 -5.93
N ASN A 58 -2.73 7.46 -6.38
CA ASN A 58 -1.43 7.95 -6.82
C ASN A 58 -0.65 8.49 -5.62
N ALA A 59 0.36 7.75 -5.16
CA ALA A 59 1.23 8.11 -4.03
C ALA A 59 2.39 9.06 -4.43
N ALA A 60 2.27 9.71 -5.58
CA ALA A 60 3.29 10.51 -6.23
C ALA A 60 2.70 11.61 -7.12
N GLU A 61 1.55 12.15 -6.77
CA GLU A 61 0.92 13.18 -7.61
C GLU A 61 1.80 14.43 -7.67
N GLY A 62 2.03 14.94 -8.87
CA GLY A 62 2.83 16.14 -9.10
C GLY A 62 3.40 16.20 -10.51
N GLN A 63 4.20 17.24 -10.77
CA GLN A 63 4.66 17.58 -12.13
C GLN A 63 6.17 17.43 -12.34
N SER A 64 6.96 17.07 -11.31
CA SER A 64 8.40 16.87 -11.47
C SER A 64 8.74 15.48 -12.02
N ASP A 65 9.99 15.28 -12.42
CA ASP A 65 10.50 14.01 -12.96
C ASP A 65 10.38 12.81 -12.01
N MET A 66 10.07 13.01 -10.72
CA MET A 66 9.87 11.92 -9.74
C MET A 66 8.39 11.68 -9.38
N HIS A 67 7.48 12.43 -10.02
CA HIS A 67 6.04 12.35 -9.83
C HIS A 67 5.36 11.59 -10.97
N VAL A 68 4.07 11.30 -10.76
CA VAL A 68 3.14 10.86 -11.80
C VAL A 68 2.13 11.97 -12.00
N ASN A 69 2.16 12.59 -13.18
CA ASN A 69 1.34 13.74 -13.54
C ASN A 69 -0.06 13.30 -14.02
N THR A 70 -0.85 12.81 -13.08
CA THR A 70 -2.27 12.53 -13.24
C THR A 70 -3.05 13.19 -12.12
N ASP A 71 -4.32 13.49 -12.38
CA ASP A 71 -5.25 14.12 -11.44
C ASP A 71 -6.68 13.58 -11.67
N VAL A 72 -7.67 14.16 -11.00
CA VAL A 72 -9.07 13.74 -11.16
C VAL A 72 -9.59 14.04 -12.57
N GLU A 73 -9.16 15.14 -13.18
CA GLU A 73 -9.51 15.53 -14.55
C GLU A 73 -8.98 14.53 -15.57
N PHE A 74 -7.78 13.99 -15.38
CA PHE A 74 -7.19 12.96 -16.24
C PHE A 74 -8.09 11.71 -16.34
N TYR A 75 -8.81 11.37 -15.27
CA TYR A 75 -9.68 10.17 -15.20
C TYR A 75 -11.18 10.46 -15.34
N ALA A 76 -11.60 11.72 -15.53
CA ALA A 76 -13.01 12.13 -15.45
C ALA A 76 -13.98 11.30 -16.33
N ASP A 77 -13.57 10.97 -17.56
CA ASP A 77 -14.41 10.25 -18.53
C ASP A 77 -14.22 8.72 -18.52
N THR A 78 -13.44 8.20 -17.57
CA THR A 78 -13.10 6.77 -17.51
C THR A 78 -13.98 5.97 -16.55
N GLY A 79 -14.72 6.66 -15.67
CA GLY A 79 -15.43 6.05 -14.55
C GLY A 79 -14.52 5.58 -13.40
N ILE A 80 -13.21 5.82 -13.49
CA ILE A 80 -12.26 5.56 -12.41
C ILE A 80 -12.39 6.63 -11.34
N ILE A 81 -12.47 6.20 -10.08
CA ILE A 81 -12.40 7.10 -8.93
C ILE A 81 -10.92 7.30 -8.58
N TYR A 82 -10.46 8.54 -8.65
CA TYR A 82 -9.07 8.89 -8.46
C TYR A 82 -8.83 9.60 -7.13
N HIS A 83 -7.68 9.33 -6.51
CA HIS A 83 -7.17 10.08 -5.38
C HIS A 83 -5.64 10.21 -5.47
N GLY A 84 -5.16 11.45 -5.44
CA GLY A 84 -3.74 11.78 -5.46
C GLY A 84 -3.25 12.21 -4.08
N ILE A 85 -2.13 11.66 -3.65
CA ILE A 85 -1.33 12.16 -2.54
C ILE A 85 -0.21 13.01 -3.16
N PRO A 86 -0.19 14.32 -2.89
CA PRO A 86 0.88 15.17 -3.38
C PRO A 86 2.19 14.72 -2.72
N ASP A 87 3.17 14.42 -3.55
CA ASP A 87 4.52 14.20 -3.05
C ASP A 87 5.28 15.53 -3.06
N ILE A 88 6.06 15.75 -2.01
CA ILE A 88 6.91 16.93 -1.91
C ILE A 88 8.33 16.40 -1.99
N ASP A 89 8.99 16.74 -3.10
CA ASP A 89 10.39 16.43 -3.42
C ASP A 89 11.36 17.07 -2.42
N THR A 90 11.35 16.55 -1.19
CA THR A 90 12.20 16.97 -0.08
C THR A 90 12.61 15.73 0.68
N ASP A 91 13.87 15.68 1.12
CA ASP A 91 14.47 14.59 1.92
C ASP A 91 13.77 14.33 3.28
N ARG A 92 12.63 14.99 3.55
CA ARG A 92 11.89 14.98 4.82
C ARG A 92 10.37 14.84 4.65
N PHE A 93 9.89 14.33 3.51
CA PHE A 93 8.46 14.11 3.33
C PHE A 93 7.92 13.09 4.35
N ASP A 94 7.06 13.56 5.25
CA ASP A 94 6.39 12.70 6.22
C ASP A 94 5.16 12.06 5.57
N LEU A 95 5.34 10.86 5.02
CA LEU A 95 4.25 10.09 4.42
C LEU A 95 3.17 9.69 5.46
N SER A 96 3.49 9.70 6.75
CA SER A 96 2.60 9.19 7.79
C SER A 96 1.32 10.02 7.94
N VAL A 97 1.37 11.30 7.57
CA VAL A 97 0.20 12.19 7.59
C VAL A 97 -0.90 11.74 6.61
N TYR A 98 -0.54 10.94 5.59
CA TYR A 98 -1.46 10.41 4.58
C TYR A 98 -1.91 8.98 4.86
N PHE A 99 -1.41 8.34 5.92
CA PHE A 99 -1.73 6.93 6.21
C PHE A 99 -3.22 6.68 6.44
N GLU A 100 -3.88 7.57 7.19
CA GLU A 100 -5.31 7.44 7.45
C GLU A 100 -6.14 7.71 6.20
N GLU A 101 -5.80 8.75 5.45
CA GLU A 101 -6.46 9.12 4.20
C GLU A 101 -6.37 8.00 3.16
N ALA A 102 -5.16 7.47 2.92
CA ALA A 102 -4.92 6.34 2.02
C ALA A 102 -5.70 5.09 2.46
N SER A 103 -5.66 4.76 3.75
CA SER A 103 -6.39 3.61 4.29
C SER A 103 -7.90 3.75 4.07
N ASN A 104 -8.45 4.92 4.34
CA ASN A 104 -9.88 5.21 4.15
C ASN A 104 -10.28 5.16 2.67
N PHE A 105 -9.40 5.54 1.75
CA PHE A 105 -9.64 5.40 0.31
C PHE A 105 -9.68 3.92 -0.11
N ILE A 106 -8.75 3.11 0.38
CA ILE A 106 -8.72 1.67 0.12
C ILE A 106 -9.97 0.99 0.73
N ASP A 107 -10.32 1.28 1.99
CA ASP A 107 -11.51 0.74 2.66
C ASP A 107 -12.80 1.02 1.87
N ARG A 108 -12.96 2.27 1.39
CA ARG A 108 -14.12 2.64 0.55
C ARG A 108 -14.15 1.87 -0.76
N THR A 109 -13.00 1.68 -1.41
CA THR A 109 -12.90 0.86 -2.62
C THR A 109 -13.37 -0.56 -2.35
N MET A 110 -12.90 -1.16 -1.25
CA MET A 110 -13.26 -2.53 -0.87
C MET A 110 -14.75 -2.67 -0.55
N ALA A 111 -15.34 -1.69 0.13
CA ALA A 111 -16.78 -1.66 0.43
C ALA A 111 -17.65 -1.61 -0.84
N MET A 112 -17.12 -1.03 -1.93
CA MET A 112 -17.76 -1.01 -3.24
C MET A 112 -17.52 -2.27 -4.07
N GLN A 113 -16.86 -3.30 -3.51
CA GLN A 113 -16.40 -4.49 -4.24
C GLN A 113 -15.51 -4.12 -5.44
N GLY A 114 -14.81 -2.99 -5.31
CA GLY A 114 -13.92 -2.46 -6.32
C GLY A 114 -12.53 -3.08 -6.26
N LYS A 115 -11.68 -2.58 -7.16
CA LYS A 115 -10.26 -2.89 -7.26
C LYS A 115 -9.47 -1.59 -7.30
N VAL A 116 -8.51 -1.43 -6.39
CA VAL A 116 -7.65 -0.25 -6.28
C VAL A 116 -6.26 -0.54 -6.85
N HIS A 117 -5.72 0.39 -7.64
CA HIS A 117 -4.30 0.43 -7.97
C HIS A 117 -3.61 1.51 -7.13
N VAL A 118 -2.79 1.09 -6.18
CA VAL A 118 -1.92 1.97 -5.40
C VAL A 118 -0.56 2.03 -6.09
N HIS A 119 -0.18 3.19 -6.60
CA HIS A 119 1.04 3.31 -7.40
C HIS A 119 1.84 4.57 -7.12
N CYS A 120 3.08 4.57 -7.60
CA CYS A 120 3.93 5.75 -7.78
C CYS A 120 4.70 5.59 -9.10
N GLN A 121 5.71 6.41 -9.35
CA GLN A 121 6.54 6.27 -10.54
C GLN A 121 7.16 4.87 -10.69
N LYS A 122 7.74 4.32 -9.61
CA LYS A 122 8.53 3.07 -9.65
C LYS A 122 7.80 1.85 -9.08
N GLY A 123 6.66 2.05 -8.41
CA GLY A 123 6.01 0.97 -7.65
C GLY A 123 6.85 0.44 -6.51
N TYR A 124 7.68 1.31 -5.93
CA TYR A 124 8.63 0.99 -4.87
C TYR A 124 8.56 2.06 -3.76
N GLY A 125 8.78 1.66 -2.50
CA GLY A 125 8.79 2.56 -1.35
C GLY A 125 7.40 3.07 -0.97
N ARG A 126 7.04 4.27 -1.44
CA ARG A 126 5.82 5.02 -1.04
C ARG A 126 4.51 4.23 -1.15
N PRO A 127 4.13 3.67 -2.31
CA PRO A 127 2.86 2.97 -2.43
C PRO A 127 2.86 1.67 -1.60
N ALA A 128 4.03 1.02 -1.42
CA ALA A 128 4.14 -0.15 -0.57
C ALA A 128 3.92 0.19 0.91
N ALA A 129 4.47 1.31 1.39
CA ALA A 129 4.24 1.79 2.74
C ALA A 129 2.75 2.06 3.01
N LEU A 130 2.04 2.74 2.10
CA LEU A 130 0.60 2.98 2.24
C LEU A 130 -0.21 1.68 2.31
N VAL A 131 0.10 0.70 1.45
CA VAL A 131 -0.55 -0.61 1.47
C VAL A 131 -0.26 -1.36 2.77
N ILE A 132 1.01 -1.40 3.21
CA ILE A 132 1.39 -2.05 4.48
C ILE A 132 0.65 -1.42 5.65
N THR A 133 0.59 -0.09 5.73
CA THR A 133 -0.13 0.60 6.79
C THR A 133 -1.62 0.26 6.79
N HIS A 134 -2.25 0.20 5.62
CA HIS A 134 -3.65 -0.25 5.52
C HIS A 134 -3.80 -1.69 6.03
N LEU A 135 -2.94 -2.63 5.60
CA LEU A 135 -3.00 -4.02 6.03
C LEU A 135 -2.75 -4.20 7.53
N MET A 136 -1.90 -3.38 8.14
CA MET A 136 -1.68 -3.38 9.59
C MET A 136 -2.93 -2.96 10.40
N ARG A 137 -3.84 -2.19 9.79
CA ARG A 137 -5.11 -1.80 10.40
C ARG A 137 -6.17 -2.90 10.29
N ILE A 138 -6.03 -3.82 9.34
CA ILE A 138 -6.96 -4.93 9.19
C ILE A 138 -6.74 -5.90 10.36
N PRO A 139 -7.79 -6.26 11.12
CA PRO A 139 -7.64 -7.27 12.15
C PRO A 139 -7.14 -8.58 11.51
N PRO A 140 -6.18 -9.27 12.13
CA PRO A 140 -5.65 -10.51 11.58
C PRO A 140 -6.81 -11.49 11.33
N PRO A 141 -6.79 -12.23 10.22
CA PRO A 141 -7.79 -13.26 9.98
C PRO A 141 -7.83 -14.17 11.22
N VAL A 142 -9.02 -14.31 11.82
CA VAL A 142 -9.21 -15.25 12.93
C VAL A 142 -8.95 -16.64 12.36
N LEU A 143 -7.75 -17.15 12.61
CA LEU A 143 -7.41 -18.51 12.19
C LEU A 143 -8.41 -19.45 12.84
N PRO A 144 -9.03 -20.38 12.08
CA PRO A 144 -9.89 -21.38 12.67
C PRO A 144 -9.09 -22.12 13.74
N ALA A 145 -9.67 -22.27 14.93
CA ALA A 145 -9.04 -23.00 16.03
C ALA A 145 -8.58 -24.36 15.48
N LYS A 146 -7.27 -24.64 15.59
CA LYS A 146 -6.74 -25.97 15.28
C LYS A 146 -7.57 -26.96 16.09
N GLN A 147 -8.37 -27.80 15.43
CA GLN A 147 -8.91 -28.99 16.06
C GLN A 147 -7.70 -29.77 16.57
N GLN A 148 -7.47 -29.74 17.89
CA GLN A 148 -6.60 -30.70 18.53
C GLN A 148 -7.25 -32.07 18.33
N ALA A 149 -6.88 -32.71 17.23
CA ALA A 149 -7.19 -34.11 16.99
C ALA A 149 -6.45 -34.90 18.08
N GLY A 150 -7.20 -35.33 19.08
CA GLY A 150 -6.74 -36.37 19.98
C GLY A 150 -6.44 -37.63 19.17
N ARG A 151 -5.24 -38.18 19.40
CA ARG A 151 -4.94 -39.61 19.42
C ARG A 151 -3.63 -39.83 20.14
#